data_AF-A0A6C2D4F7-F1
#
_entry.id   AF-A0A6C2D4F7-F1
#
_cell.length_a   1.000
_cell.length_b   1.000
_cell.length_c   1.000
_cell.angle_alpha   90.00
_cell.angle_beta   90.00
_cell.angle_gamma   90.00
#
_symmetry.space_group_name_H-M   'P 1'
#
loop_
_entity.id
_entity.type
_entity.pdbx_description
1 polymer ?
#
loop_
_entity_poly.entity_id
_entity_poly.type
_entity_poly.pdbx_seq_one_letter_code
_entity_poly.pdbx_strand_id
1 'polypeptide(L)'
;MSACGGGGTAEGQASVQGGEGSVSPASMKAASIAATATSASFDDELLSADTARWYAANWSNGDPFVNAWHPNQLSFQDGRMNIRLEADVARLTAKPAISGEYRTIGTYQYGLYKARLIASRTPGTISAFFTYTGPASGTQHDEIDVELKGDDPTRVQVNYWTNGVEHPTLLDLGFDASAAYHDYAFRWTSTGIQWFVDDKLVHQENGSRGPLPVTAGLIMLNHWGTVGASPWSSDYIISSTPSVMGVERVSFTSELAASNAVVSVGALAGSAYPDAKGWRASISVAVRNASGVAVPGAVVKGGFTVGGAPLSCTSGSNGMCSITSAKISAAAKSTTFLVRNITGTAMTYDATKNAVASVVVVKP
;
A
#
# COMPACT_ATOMS: atom_id res chain seq x y z
N MET A 1 24.87 6.38 3.80
CA MET A 1 24.42 7.52 2.94
C MET A 1 22.98 7.21 2.56
N SER A 2 21.98 8.06 2.87
CA SER A 2 20.60 7.75 2.46
C SER A 2 20.48 7.86 0.94
N ALA A 3 20.18 6.72 0.31
CA ALA A 3 20.21 6.54 -1.13
C ALA A 3 18.85 6.76 -1.80
N CYS A 4 17.80 7.09 -1.03
CA CYS A 4 16.42 7.05 -1.54
C CYS A 4 15.46 8.12 -0.96
N GLY A 5 15.90 9.00 -0.04
CA GLY A 5 14.95 9.86 0.71
C GLY A 5 15.46 11.23 1.18
N GLY A 6 16.32 11.90 0.42
CA GLY A 6 16.86 13.21 0.78
C GLY A 6 15.84 14.36 0.58
N GLY A 7 15.20 14.81 1.67
CA GLY A 7 14.51 16.09 1.70
C GLY A 7 15.54 17.23 1.64
N GLY A 8 15.68 17.85 0.47
CA GLY A 8 16.64 18.93 0.25
C GLY A 8 16.39 20.15 1.14
N THR A 9 17.41 20.54 1.91
CA THR A 9 17.52 21.90 2.48
C THR A 9 18.32 22.75 1.51
N ALA A 10 17.71 23.82 0.99
CA ALA A 10 18.40 24.81 0.18
C ALA A 10 19.25 25.72 1.08
N GLU A 11 20.58 25.64 0.97
CA GLU A 11 21.50 26.71 1.41
C GLU A 11 22.27 27.25 0.22
N GLY A 12 22.21 28.57 0.06
CA GLY A 12 22.99 29.31 -0.92
C GLY A 12 23.04 30.78 -0.50
N GLN A 13 24.08 31.14 0.24
CA GLN A 13 24.41 32.52 0.60
C GLN A 13 24.79 33.33 -0.66
N ALA A 14 24.16 34.49 -0.83
CA ALA A 14 24.73 35.60 -1.58
C ALA A 14 24.36 36.91 -0.87
N SER A 15 25.40 37.62 -0.44
CA SER A 15 25.36 38.90 0.27
C SER A 15 25.05 40.07 -0.66
N VAL A 16 24.01 40.87 -0.35
CA VAL A 16 23.94 42.31 -0.69
C VAL A 16 23.17 43.04 0.41
N GLN A 17 23.76 44.14 0.90
CA GLN A 17 23.22 45.04 1.93
C GLN A 17 21.99 45.85 1.45
N GLY A 18 21.05 46.12 2.36
CA GLY A 18 20.11 47.24 2.22
C GLY A 18 18.88 47.20 3.14
N GLY A 19 18.83 48.08 4.14
CA GLY A 19 17.65 48.87 4.57
C GLY A 19 16.38 48.19 5.12
N GLU A 20 16.21 48.31 6.45
CA GLU A 20 14.97 48.58 7.22
C GLU A 20 13.61 47.94 6.85
N GLY A 21 13.00 47.25 7.84
CA GLY A 21 11.57 46.96 7.87
C GLY A 21 11.24 45.59 8.49
N SER A 22 11.31 45.46 9.82
CA SER A 22 10.93 44.23 10.51
C SER A 22 9.42 43.99 10.44
N VAL A 23 8.99 43.17 9.48
CA VAL A 23 7.69 42.49 9.54
C VAL A 23 7.96 41.05 9.91
N SER A 24 7.57 40.66 11.12
CA SER A 24 7.64 39.27 11.57
C SER A 24 6.81 38.38 10.64
N PRO A 25 7.36 37.29 10.07
CA PRO A 25 6.55 36.31 9.40
C PRO A 25 5.79 35.53 10.47
N ALA A 26 4.47 35.77 10.52
CA ALA A 26 3.55 34.92 11.25
C ALA A 26 3.77 33.47 10.83
N SER A 27 4.03 32.64 11.84
CA SER A 27 4.30 31.23 11.73
C SER A 27 3.08 30.51 11.12
N MET A 28 3.15 30.15 9.84
CA MET A 28 2.29 29.09 9.35
C MET A 28 2.78 27.79 9.97
N LYS A 29 2.15 27.38 11.07
CA LYS A 29 2.24 26.00 11.56
C LYS A 29 1.85 25.08 10.41
N ALA A 30 2.80 24.29 9.93
CA ALA A 30 2.51 23.13 9.10
C ALA A 30 1.51 22.26 9.89
N ALA A 31 0.30 22.12 9.38
CA ALA A 31 -0.64 21.16 9.91
C ALA A 31 -0.05 19.77 9.69
N SER A 32 0.26 19.07 10.77
CA SER A 32 0.67 17.67 10.74
C SER A 32 -0.50 16.83 10.23
N ILE A 33 -0.49 16.50 8.95
CA ILE A 33 -1.33 15.43 8.43
C ILE A 33 -0.59 14.14 8.79
N ALA A 34 -0.88 13.58 9.95
CA ALA A 34 -0.54 12.19 10.20
C ALA A 34 -1.31 11.37 9.17
N ALA A 35 -0.65 11.00 8.07
CA ALA A 35 -1.24 10.18 7.03
C ALA A 35 -1.52 8.81 7.63
N THR A 36 -2.79 8.54 7.95
CA THR A 36 -3.24 7.24 8.41
C THR A 36 -2.85 6.19 7.36
N ALA A 37 -2.07 5.20 7.76
CA ALA A 37 -1.62 4.12 6.87
C ALA A 37 -2.83 3.47 6.19
N THR A 38 -2.73 3.27 4.88
CA THR A 38 -3.74 2.54 4.11
C THR A 38 -3.58 1.05 4.38
N SER A 39 -4.64 0.39 4.85
CA SER A 39 -4.68 -1.07 5.03
C SER A 39 -5.17 -1.83 3.80
N ALA A 40 -5.59 -1.13 2.75
CA ALA A 40 -6.08 -1.75 1.54
C ALA A 40 -4.93 -2.34 0.71
N SER A 41 -4.97 -3.65 0.51
CA SER A 41 -4.14 -4.33 -0.48
C SER A 41 -4.45 -3.84 -1.89
N PHE A 42 -3.45 -3.85 -2.77
CA PHE A 42 -3.62 -3.56 -4.19
C PHE A 42 -2.66 -4.37 -5.05
N ASP A 43 -3.01 -4.51 -6.33
CA ASP A 43 -2.15 -5.01 -7.39
C ASP A 43 -2.29 -4.01 -8.56
N ASP A 44 -1.16 -3.52 -9.07
CA ASP A 44 -1.08 -2.55 -10.15
C ASP A 44 -0.10 -3.04 -11.22
N GLU A 45 -0.64 -3.39 -12.39
CA GLU A 45 0.10 -3.88 -13.57
C GLU A 45 0.79 -2.75 -14.34
N LEU A 46 0.73 -1.49 -13.88
CA LEU A 46 1.44 -0.36 -14.46
C LEU A 46 1.27 -0.24 -15.99
N LEU A 47 0.05 -0.51 -16.47
CA LEU A 47 -0.30 -0.41 -17.90
C LEU A 47 -0.54 1.05 -18.33
N SER A 48 -0.82 1.93 -17.38
CA SER A 48 -1.04 3.37 -17.57
C SER A 48 -0.78 4.11 -16.27
N ALA A 49 -0.54 5.43 -16.34
CA ALA A 49 -0.42 6.25 -15.15
C ALA A 49 -1.74 6.28 -14.36
N ASP A 50 -1.70 5.85 -13.09
CA ASP A 50 -2.82 6.00 -12.15
C ASP A 50 -2.51 7.12 -11.16
N THR A 51 -3.02 8.32 -11.46
CA THR A 51 -2.82 9.52 -10.63
C THR A 51 -3.62 9.52 -9.33
N ALA A 52 -4.52 8.53 -9.12
CA ALA A 52 -5.21 8.37 -7.84
C ALA A 52 -4.37 7.55 -6.86
N ARG A 53 -3.46 6.70 -7.36
CA ARG A 53 -2.56 5.88 -6.52
C ARG A 53 -1.16 6.46 -6.43
N TRP A 54 -0.67 7.06 -7.49
CA TRP A 54 0.73 7.44 -7.63
C TRP A 54 0.92 8.91 -7.98
N TYR A 55 2.09 9.40 -7.61
CA TYR A 55 2.63 10.70 -7.93
C TYR A 55 3.97 10.53 -8.64
N ALA A 56 4.16 11.25 -9.75
CA ALA A 56 5.43 11.33 -10.47
C ALA A 56 6.26 12.50 -9.94
N ALA A 57 7.45 12.21 -9.44
CA ALA A 57 8.33 13.20 -8.83
C ALA A 57 8.77 14.31 -9.80
N ASN A 58 8.91 15.52 -9.26
CA ASN A 58 9.42 16.69 -9.98
C ASN A 58 10.29 17.57 -9.05
N TRP A 59 11.37 16.97 -8.52
CA TRP A 59 12.33 17.61 -7.61
C TRP A 59 13.70 16.94 -7.74
N SER A 60 14.66 17.34 -6.91
CA SER A 60 15.99 16.74 -6.82
C SER A 60 16.28 16.39 -5.37
N ASN A 61 16.87 15.21 -5.13
CA ASN A 61 17.28 14.79 -3.78
C ASN A 61 18.60 15.44 -3.34
N GLY A 62 19.43 15.91 -4.28
CA GLY A 62 20.80 16.34 -3.98
C GLY A 62 21.76 15.15 -4.01
N ASP A 63 22.96 15.30 -3.46
CA ASP A 63 23.95 14.21 -3.47
C ASP A 63 23.46 13.02 -2.63
N PRO A 64 23.75 11.77 -3.01
CA PRO A 64 24.63 11.34 -4.11
C PRO A 64 23.95 11.18 -5.48
N PHE A 65 22.80 11.82 -5.71
CA PHE A 65 22.06 11.72 -6.97
C PHE A 65 22.57 12.75 -7.97
N VAL A 66 23.12 12.28 -9.09
CA VAL A 66 23.58 13.15 -10.18
C VAL A 66 22.42 13.75 -10.99
N ASN A 67 21.23 13.13 -10.90
CA ASN A 67 20.03 13.54 -11.62
C ASN A 67 19.01 14.27 -10.75
N ALA A 68 18.08 14.97 -11.41
CA ALA A 68 16.80 15.35 -10.84
C ALA A 68 15.68 14.43 -11.37
N TRP A 69 14.52 14.44 -10.73
CA TRP A 69 13.34 13.69 -11.13
C TRP A 69 12.42 14.56 -11.98
N HIS A 70 11.85 13.98 -13.02
CA HIS A 70 10.87 14.66 -13.85
C HIS A 70 9.84 13.66 -14.43
N PRO A 71 8.55 14.00 -14.51
CA PRO A 71 7.51 13.09 -15.00
C PRO A 71 7.74 12.56 -16.43
N ASN A 72 8.40 13.34 -17.30
CA ASN A 72 8.73 12.93 -18.68
C ASN A 72 9.70 11.72 -18.76
N GLN A 73 10.29 11.31 -17.63
CA GLN A 73 11.16 10.13 -17.57
C GLN A 73 10.40 8.85 -17.22
N LEU A 74 9.08 8.94 -17.04
CA LEU A 74 8.17 7.81 -16.90
C LEU A 74 7.38 7.61 -18.20
N SER A 75 7.36 6.38 -18.71
CA SER A 75 6.53 6.00 -19.85
C SER A 75 5.82 4.68 -19.58
N PHE A 76 4.58 4.56 -20.03
CA PHE A 76 3.74 3.38 -19.84
C PHE A 76 3.39 2.83 -21.22
N GLN A 77 4.08 1.77 -21.62
CA GLN A 77 3.97 1.18 -22.96
C GLN A 77 4.44 -0.27 -22.93
N ASP A 78 4.01 -1.07 -23.90
CA ASP A 78 4.47 -2.45 -24.06
C ASP A 78 4.28 -3.31 -22.79
N GLY A 79 3.17 -3.08 -22.07
CA GLY A 79 2.80 -3.84 -20.87
C GLY A 79 3.58 -3.50 -19.60
N ARG A 80 4.27 -2.36 -19.54
CA ARG A 80 5.12 -1.97 -18.40
C ARG A 80 5.26 -0.46 -18.25
N MET A 81 5.75 -0.04 -17.08
CA MET A 81 6.36 1.27 -16.88
C MET A 81 7.86 1.20 -17.15
N ASN A 82 8.43 2.18 -17.86
CA ASN A 82 9.87 2.39 -17.97
C ASN A 82 10.26 3.68 -17.25
N ILE A 83 11.30 3.59 -16.42
CA ILE A 83 11.98 4.73 -15.78
C ILE A 83 13.31 4.93 -16.49
N ARG A 84 13.48 6.07 -17.16
CA ARG A 84 14.66 6.39 -17.98
C ARG A 84 15.58 7.35 -17.23
N LEU A 85 16.88 7.11 -17.28
CA LEU A 85 17.94 8.01 -16.82
C LEU A 85 18.79 8.42 -18.03
N GLU A 86 18.89 9.72 -18.28
CA GLU A 86 19.63 10.26 -19.42
C GLU A 86 20.20 11.66 -19.10
N ALA A 87 21.05 12.19 -19.98
CA ALA A 87 21.50 13.57 -19.93
C ALA A 87 20.30 14.53 -20.09
N ASP A 88 20.23 15.58 -19.26
CA ASP A 88 19.18 16.59 -19.35
C ASP A 88 19.45 17.61 -20.47
N VAL A 89 19.45 17.13 -21.72
CA VAL A 89 19.72 17.96 -22.91
C VAL A 89 18.67 19.06 -23.08
N ALA A 90 17.42 18.76 -22.70
CA ALA A 90 16.29 19.69 -22.75
C ALA A 90 16.31 20.73 -21.62
N ARG A 91 17.18 20.57 -20.61
CA ARG A 91 17.30 21.44 -19.43
C ARG A 91 15.97 21.63 -18.72
N LEU A 92 15.23 20.53 -18.55
CA LEU A 92 13.97 20.54 -17.80
C LEU A 92 14.21 20.70 -16.29
N THR A 93 15.44 20.43 -15.86
CA THR A 93 15.89 20.48 -14.48
C THR A 93 17.18 21.29 -14.35
N ALA A 94 17.63 21.52 -13.11
CA ALA A 94 18.90 22.16 -12.80
C ALA A 94 20.08 21.17 -12.66
N LYS A 95 19.87 19.90 -13.00
CA LYS A 95 20.88 18.82 -12.88
C LYS A 95 21.36 18.40 -14.26
N PRO A 96 22.60 17.87 -14.38
CA PRO A 96 23.15 17.48 -15.68
C PRO A 96 22.51 16.18 -16.23
N ALA A 97 21.88 15.39 -15.37
CA ALA A 97 21.08 14.23 -15.74
C ALA A 97 19.63 14.38 -15.24
N ILE A 98 18.71 13.67 -15.87
CA ILE A 98 17.29 13.65 -15.57
C ILE A 98 16.83 12.19 -15.48
N SER A 99 15.98 11.88 -14.51
CA SER A 99 15.37 10.55 -14.36
C SER A 99 13.95 10.62 -13.81
N GLY A 100 13.35 9.47 -13.50
CA GLY A 100 12.01 9.37 -12.91
C GLY A 100 12.03 8.75 -11.51
N GLU A 101 11.12 9.23 -10.67
CA GLU A 101 10.69 8.57 -9.44
C GLU A 101 9.16 8.52 -9.45
N TYR A 102 8.62 7.35 -9.15
CA TYR A 102 7.19 7.09 -9.07
C TYR A 102 6.86 6.56 -7.67
N ARG A 103 5.97 7.25 -6.97
CA ARG A 103 5.70 7.00 -5.54
C ARG A 103 4.21 7.01 -5.25
N THR A 104 3.77 6.21 -4.29
CA THR A 104 2.37 6.21 -3.91
C THR A 104 1.97 7.54 -3.26
N ILE A 105 0.68 7.85 -3.33
CA ILE A 105 0.07 8.96 -2.57
C ILE A 105 -0.21 8.51 -1.12
N GLY A 106 -0.70 7.28 -0.96
CA GLY A 106 -0.93 6.67 0.35
C GLY A 106 0.33 6.06 0.96
N THR A 107 0.35 5.98 2.29
CA THR A 107 1.38 5.25 3.07
C THR A 107 0.89 3.84 3.40
N TYR A 108 1.83 2.90 3.53
CA TYR A 108 1.61 1.48 3.77
C TYR A 108 2.52 1.01 4.91
N GLN A 109 2.07 0.00 5.66
CA GLN A 109 2.80 -0.52 6.83
C GLN A 109 3.00 -2.04 6.69
N TYR A 110 2.78 -2.83 7.75
CA TYR A 110 3.04 -4.26 7.72
C TYR A 110 2.27 -4.96 6.58
N GLY A 111 2.99 -5.78 5.81
CA GLY A 111 2.50 -6.40 4.60
C GLY A 111 3.60 -7.01 3.75
N LEU A 112 3.16 -7.68 2.68
CA LEU A 112 4.01 -8.17 1.60
C LEU A 112 4.02 -7.15 0.47
N TYR A 113 5.21 -6.64 0.16
CA TYR A 113 5.50 -5.72 -0.92
C TYR A 113 6.18 -6.50 -2.03
N LYS A 114 5.68 -6.43 -3.26
CA LYS A 114 6.30 -7.07 -4.42
C LYS A 114 6.42 -6.11 -5.59
N ALA A 115 7.52 -6.18 -6.31
CA ALA A 115 7.70 -5.55 -7.60
C ALA A 115 8.29 -6.55 -8.60
N ARG A 116 7.73 -6.58 -9.81
CA ARG A 116 8.27 -7.35 -10.94
C ARG A 116 9.00 -6.39 -11.86
N LEU A 117 10.32 -6.47 -11.89
CA LEU A 117 11.16 -5.48 -12.56
C LEU A 117 12.38 -6.12 -13.24
N ILE A 118 12.96 -5.37 -14.17
CA ILE A 118 14.26 -5.61 -14.80
C ILE A 118 15.16 -4.41 -14.52
N ALA A 119 16.34 -4.67 -13.99
CA ALA A 119 17.28 -3.62 -13.58
C ALA A 119 18.11 -3.11 -14.77
N SER A 120 18.70 -1.92 -14.59
CA SER A 120 19.75 -1.46 -15.50
C SER A 120 21.08 -2.19 -15.26
N ARG A 121 21.86 -2.34 -16.33
CA ARG A 121 23.26 -2.79 -16.30
C ARG A 121 24.28 -1.67 -16.52
N THR A 122 23.83 -0.42 -16.47
CA THR A 122 24.70 0.73 -16.71
C THR A 122 25.50 1.01 -15.44
N PRO A 123 26.85 0.97 -15.46
CA PRO A 123 27.65 1.28 -14.29
C PRO A 123 27.33 2.64 -13.68
N GLY A 124 27.40 2.73 -12.36
CA GLY A 124 27.06 3.93 -11.60
C GLY A 124 25.58 4.25 -11.60
N THR A 125 24.70 3.27 -11.84
CA THR A 125 23.25 3.46 -11.73
C THR A 125 22.63 2.51 -10.71
N ILE A 126 21.52 2.94 -10.12
CA ILE A 126 20.74 2.17 -9.16
C ILE A 126 19.32 2.03 -9.69
N SER A 127 18.77 0.82 -9.66
CA SER A 127 17.35 0.53 -9.88
C SER A 127 16.74 0.13 -8.54
N ALA A 128 15.78 0.90 -8.02
CA ALA A 128 15.30 0.72 -6.64
C ALA A 128 13.80 0.49 -6.55
N PHE A 129 13.42 -0.39 -5.61
CA PHE A 129 12.07 -0.62 -5.12
C PHE A 129 12.10 -0.61 -3.59
N PHE A 130 11.37 0.31 -2.97
CA PHE A 130 11.52 0.55 -1.54
C PHE A 130 10.27 1.15 -0.91
N THR A 131 10.24 1.16 0.43
CA THR A 131 9.34 2.03 1.20
C THR A 131 10.10 3.16 1.85
N TYR A 132 9.52 4.36 1.95
CA TYR A 132 10.14 5.49 2.65
C TYR A 132 9.14 6.38 3.40
N THR A 133 9.55 6.83 4.57
CA THR A 133 8.99 7.97 5.32
C THR A 133 10.12 8.67 6.05
N GLY A 134 9.96 9.96 6.39
CA GLY A 134 11.02 10.69 7.05
C GLY A 134 10.68 12.13 7.43
N PRO A 135 11.69 12.95 7.79
CA PRO A 135 11.49 14.29 8.33
C PRO A 135 10.66 15.22 7.42
N ALA A 136 10.77 15.06 6.09
CA ALA A 136 9.95 15.80 5.12
C ALA A 136 8.44 15.50 5.26
N SER A 137 8.08 14.36 5.84
CA SER A 137 6.72 13.94 6.17
C SER A 137 6.39 14.04 7.67
N GLY A 138 7.29 14.64 8.47
CA GLY A 138 7.10 14.80 9.92
C GLY A 138 7.26 13.52 10.74
N THR A 139 7.94 12.51 10.20
CA THR A 139 8.16 11.19 10.80
C THR A 139 9.65 10.89 11.00
N GLN A 140 9.96 9.84 11.77
CA GLN A 140 11.31 9.28 11.79
C GLN A 140 11.66 8.70 10.41
N HIS A 141 12.94 8.68 10.06
CA HIS A 141 13.40 8.06 8.82
C HIS A 141 13.34 6.53 8.95
N ASP A 142 12.26 5.97 8.42
CA ASP A 142 12.03 4.54 8.30
C ASP A 142 11.95 4.17 6.80
N GLU A 143 12.73 3.17 6.40
CA GLU A 143 12.89 2.78 4.99
C GLU A 143 13.23 1.28 4.89
N ILE A 144 12.81 0.62 3.82
CA ILE A 144 13.13 -0.79 3.51
C ILE A 144 13.40 -0.89 2.02
N ASP A 145 14.55 -1.44 1.66
CA ASP A 145 15.12 -1.29 0.32
C ASP A 145 15.35 -2.61 -0.40
N VAL A 146 15.19 -2.55 -1.72
CA VAL A 146 15.75 -3.44 -2.72
C VAL A 146 16.46 -2.57 -3.76
N GLU A 147 17.79 -2.64 -3.81
CA GLU A 147 18.63 -1.83 -4.69
C GLU A 147 19.50 -2.73 -5.58
N LEU A 148 19.32 -2.58 -6.89
CA LEU A 148 20.08 -3.31 -7.92
C LEU A 148 21.04 -2.34 -8.59
N LYS A 149 22.34 -2.59 -8.45
CA LYS A 149 23.39 -1.72 -8.97
C LYS A 149 23.75 -2.14 -10.38
N GLY A 150 23.77 -1.19 -11.30
CA GLY A 150 24.21 -1.43 -12.66
C GLY A 150 25.71 -1.72 -12.78
N ASP A 151 26.51 -1.44 -11.74
CA ASP A 151 27.91 -1.87 -11.66
C ASP A 151 28.05 -3.41 -11.69
N ASP A 152 27.09 -4.10 -11.06
CA ASP A 152 27.08 -5.54 -10.94
C ASP A 152 25.63 -6.03 -10.78
N PRO A 153 24.92 -6.27 -11.90
CA PRO A 153 23.53 -6.69 -11.88
C PRO A 153 23.37 -8.15 -11.43
N THR A 154 24.44 -8.85 -11.02
CA THR A 154 24.35 -10.21 -10.46
C THR A 154 24.15 -10.22 -8.95
N ARG A 155 24.10 -9.04 -8.33
CA ARG A 155 23.90 -8.86 -6.89
C ARG A 155 22.79 -7.87 -6.60
N VAL A 156 22.12 -8.07 -5.47
CA VAL A 156 21.14 -7.14 -4.92
C VAL A 156 21.60 -6.68 -3.55
N GLN A 157 21.50 -5.38 -3.29
CA GLN A 157 21.62 -4.84 -1.94
C GLN A 157 20.22 -4.70 -1.35
N VAL A 158 20.02 -5.33 -0.19
CA VAL A 158 18.84 -5.09 0.64
C VAL A 158 19.26 -4.27 1.85
N ASN A 159 18.38 -3.40 2.33
CA ASN A 159 18.67 -2.53 3.45
C ASN A 159 17.38 -2.22 4.22
N TYR A 160 17.53 -1.76 5.45
CA TYR A 160 16.47 -1.08 6.16
C TYR A 160 17.04 0.05 7.02
N TRP A 161 16.27 1.12 7.13
CA TRP A 161 16.55 2.23 8.01
C TRP A 161 15.52 2.27 9.12
N THR A 162 16.00 2.46 10.35
CA THR A 162 15.13 2.75 11.48
C THR A 162 15.63 4.00 12.18
N ASN A 163 14.80 5.04 12.17
CA ASN A 163 15.17 6.36 12.70
C ASN A 163 16.54 6.85 12.17
N GLY A 164 16.78 6.69 10.87
CA GLY A 164 18.00 7.17 10.21
C GLY A 164 19.25 6.31 10.38
N VAL A 165 19.13 5.09 10.92
CA VAL A 165 20.23 4.12 11.05
C VAL A 165 20.08 2.99 10.02
N GLU A 166 21.08 2.81 9.15
CA GLU A 166 21.09 1.82 8.06
C GLU A 166 21.66 0.44 8.44
N HIS A 167 21.22 -0.60 7.73
CA HIS A 167 21.58 -2.00 7.95
C HIS A 167 21.76 -2.79 6.62
N PRO A 168 22.68 -2.38 5.73
CA PRO A 168 22.77 -2.97 4.40
C PRO A 168 23.26 -4.43 4.44
N THR A 169 22.83 -5.20 3.46
CA THR A 169 23.28 -6.57 3.17
C THR A 169 23.36 -6.77 1.66
N LEU A 170 24.50 -7.24 1.17
CA LEU A 170 24.69 -7.54 -0.26
C LEU A 170 24.54 -9.06 -0.49
N LEU A 171 23.75 -9.43 -1.49
CA LEU A 171 23.37 -10.82 -1.78
C LEU A 171 23.66 -11.16 -3.24
N ASP A 172 24.16 -12.37 -3.48
CA ASP A 172 24.31 -12.92 -4.83
C ASP A 172 22.97 -13.46 -5.34
N LEU A 173 22.58 -13.07 -6.56
CA LEU A 173 21.32 -13.51 -7.19
C LEU A 173 21.46 -14.86 -7.88
N GLY A 174 22.66 -15.18 -8.38
CA GLY A 174 22.89 -16.34 -9.23
C GLY A 174 22.36 -16.19 -10.67
N PHE A 175 21.92 -14.98 -11.04
CA PHE A 175 21.50 -14.58 -12.38
C PHE A 175 21.81 -13.09 -12.60
N ASP A 176 21.70 -12.61 -13.84
CA ASP A 176 21.85 -11.20 -14.20
C ASP A 176 20.47 -10.51 -14.19
N ALA A 177 20.23 -9.62 -13.21
CA ALA A 177 18.98 -8.88 -13.03
C ALA A 177 18.63 -7.92 -14.17
N SER A 178 19.57 -7.68 -15.10
CA SER A 178 19.34 -6.86 -16.30
C SER A 178 18.94 -7.67 -17.53
N ALA A 179 18.96 -9.01 -17.43
CA ALA A 179 18.71 -9.90 -18.56
C ALA A 179 17.23 -10.29 -18.70
N ALA A 180 16.47 -10.29 -17.60
CA ALA A 180 15.06 -10.68 -17.57
C ALA A 180 14.31 -10.04 -16.39
N TYR A 181 12.97 -10.11 -16.43
CA TYR A 181 12.13 -9.72 -15.31
C TYR A 181 12.13 -10.76 -14.20
N HIS A 182 12.38 -10.30 -12.98
CA HIS A 182 12.32 -11.09 -11.76
C HIS A 182 11.37 -10.45 -10.75
N ASP A 183 10.83 -11.28 -9.85
CA ASP A 183 9.99 -10.82 -8.75
C ASP A 183 10.86 -10.55 -7.51
N TYR A 184 10.92 -9.29 -7.08
CA TYR A 184 11.57 -8.87 -5.85
C TYR A 184 10.51 -8.51 -4.83
N ALA A 185 10.68 -8.98 -3.60
CA ALA A 185 9.70 -8.74 -2.56
C ALA A 185 10.34 -8.58 -1.19
N PHE A 186 9.65 -7.87 -0.31
CA PHE A 186 9.89 -7.94 1.12
C PHE A 186 8.58 -8.05 1.88
N ARG A 187 8.57 -8.92 2.89
CA ARG A 187 7.50 -9.07 3.87
C ARG A 187 7.92 -8.36 5.13
N TRP A 188 7.20 -7.31 5.50
CA TRP A 188 7.47 -6.51 6.69
C TRP A 188 6.38 -6.74 7.74
N THR A 189 6.80 -7.13 8.93
CA THR A 189 5.93 -7.38 10.09
C THR A 189 6.49 -6.68 11.32
N SER A 190 5.73 -6.67 12.42
CA SER A 190 6.21 -6.11 13.69
C SER A 190 7.36 -6.90 14.32
N THR A 191 7.65 -8.12 13.85
CA THR A 191 8.68 -9.00 14.42
C THR A 191 9.82 -9.33 13.45
N GLY A 192 9.74 -8.89 12.19
CA GLY A 192 10.79 -9.15 11.21
C GLY A 192 10.52 -8.59 9.83
N ILE A 193 11.59 -8.56 9.03
CA ILE A 193 11.58 -8.30 7.60
C ILE A 193 12.18 -9.52 6.89
N GLN A 194 11.53 -9.98 5.83
CA GLN A 194 12.00 -11.10 5.01
C GLN A 194 12.07 -10.65 3.57
N TRP A 195 13.20 -10.81 2.89
CA TRP A 195 13.36 -10.49 1.48
C TRP A 195 13.29 -11.75 0.63
N PHE A 196 12.63 -11.64 -0.52
CA PHE A 196 12.44 -12.73 -1.47
C PHE A 196 12.85 -12.31 -2.88
N VAL A 197 13.40 -13.26 -3.62
CA VAL A 197 13.69 -13.17 -5.06
C VAL A 197 13.07 -14.38 -5.72
N ASP A 198 12.19 -14.17 -6.69
CA ASP A 198 11.39 -15.22 -7.36
C ASP A 198 10.72 -16.17 -6.34
N ASP A 199 10.05 -15.57 -5.35
CA ASP A 199 9.38 -16.23 -4.22
C ASP A 199 10.29 -17.08 -3.30
N LYS A 200 11.62 -17.04 -3.47
CA LYS A 200 12.58 -17.68 -2.57
C LYS A 200 13.08 -16.70 -1.52
N LEU A 201 13.04 -17.09 -0.24
CA LEU A 201 13.62 -16.32 0.86
C LEU A 201 15.14 -16.23 0.68
N VAL A 202 15.67 -15.01 0.57
CA VAL A 202 17.12 -14.77 0.39
C VAL A 202 17.77 -14.10 1.60
N HIS A 203 17.01 -13.35 2.40
CA HIS A 203 17.50 -12.67 3.60
C HIS A 203 16.38 -12.45 4.62
N GLN A 204 16.72 -12.36 5.90
CA GLN A 204 15.78 -11.99 6.95
C GLN A 204 16.44 -11.19 8.08
N GLU A 205 15.64 -10.32 8.68
CA GLU A 205 15.99 -9.53 9.86
C GLU A 205 14.91 -9.69 10.93
N ASN A 206 15.32 -9.82 12.19
CA ASN A 206 14.44 -10.05 13.34
C ASN A 206 14.63 -9.00 14.45
N GLY A 207 15.34 -7.92 14.15
CA GLY A 207 15.68 -6.85 15.10
C GLY A 207 16.97 -7.07 15.88
N SER A 208 17.70 -8.17 15.66
CA SER A 208 18.99 -8.43 16.34
C SER A 208 20.11 -7.47 15.92
N ARG A 209 20.03 -6.87 14.73
CA ARG A 209 20.98 -5.86 14.24
C ARG A 209 20.59 -4.41 14.56
N GLY A 210 19.44 -4.20 15.19
CA GLY A 210 18.89 -2.88 15.49
C GLY A 210 17.35 -2.91 15.48
N PRO A 211 16.67 -1.88 16.01
CA PRO A 211 15.21 -1.80 15.96
C PRO A 211 14.72 -1.89 14.51
N LEU A 212 13.60 -2.56 14.29
CA LEU A 212 12.97 -2.63 12.97
C LEU A 212 12.16 -1.34 12.69
N PRO A 213 11.94 -0.99 11.41
CA PRO A 213 11.08 0.13 11.03
C PRO A 213 9.66 -0.14 11.54
N VAL A 214 8.98 0.92 11.97
CA VAL A 214 7.61 0.84 12.52
C VAL A 214 6.65 1.80 11.84
N THR A 215 7.16 2.81 11.15
CA THR A 215 6.37 3.92 10.63
C THR A 215 5.94 3.65 9.19
N ALA A 216 4.64 3.77 8.90
CA ALA A 216 4.13 3.59 7.56
C ALA A 216 4.80 4.55 6.56
N GLY A 217 5.18 4.02 5.40
CA GLY A 217 5.89 4.74 4.35
C GLY A 217 5.23 4.62 2.99
N LEU A 218 5.63 5.48 2.07
CA LEU A 218 5.21 5.40 0.68
C LEU A 218 5.93 4.24 -0.01
N ILE A 219 5.29 3.60 -0.97
CA ILE A 219 5.99 2.69 -1.89
C ILE A 219 6.58 3.53 -3.01
N MET A 220 7.84 3.31 -3.34
CA MET A 220 8.60 4.13 -4.28
C MET A 220 9.40 3.25 -5.24
N LEU A 221 9.47 3.72 -6.48
CA LEU A 221 10.29 3.17 -7.56
C LEU A 221 11.11 4.32 -8.14
N ASN A 222 12.42 4.15 -8.28
CA ASN A 222 13.26 5.10 -9.01
C ASN A 222 14.43 4.41 -9.71
N HIS A 223 15.00 5.13 -10.67
CA HIS A 223 16.23 4.75 -11.35
C HIS A 223 17.15 5.95 -11.39
N TRP A 224 18.40 5.87 -10.96
CA TRP A 224 19.24 7.07 -10.82
C TRP A 224 20.72 6.80 -11.00
N GLY A 225 21.46 7.88 -11.24
CA GLY A 225 22.91 7.86 -11.41
C GLY A 225 23.62 8.37 -10.15
N THR A 226 24.68 7.69 -9.75
CA THR A 226 25.49 8.03 -8.57
C THR A 226 26.57 9.07 -8.90
N VAL A 227 26.88 9.93 -7.93
CA VAL A 227 28.06 10.79 -7.92
C VAL A 227 28.68 10.83 -6.51
N GLY A 228 29.99 10.65 -6.41
CA GLY A 228 30.70 10.67 -5.12
C GLY A 228 30.35 9.50 -4.20
N ALA A 229 29.83 8.41 -4.76
CA ALA A 229 29.29 7.27 -4.01
C ALA A 229 30.33 6.19 -3.68
N SER A 230 31.60 6.38 -4.04
CA SER A 230 32.67 5.42 -3.79
C SER A 230 32.88 5.19 -2.28
N PRO A 231 33.09 3.94 -1.82
CA PRO A 231 33.29 2.72 -2.61
C PRO A 231 32.00 1.93 -2.91
N TRP A 232 30.82 2.47 -2.62
CA TRP A 232 29.56 1.73 -2.73
C TRP A 232 29.10 1.51 -4.18
N SER A 233 29.24 2.53 -5.03
CA SER A 233 28.89 2.52 -6.46
C SER A 233 29.92 3.34 -7.24
N SER A 234 30.10 3.05 -8.53
CA SER A 234 30.90 3.92 -9.41
C SER A 234 30.15 5.22 -9.75
N ASP A 235 30.82 6.24 -10.26
CA ASP A 235 30.12 7.45 -10.72
C ASP A 235 29.44 7.18 -12.07
N TYR A 236 28.20 7.66 -12.22
CA TYR A 236 27.48 7.55 -13.49
C TYR A 236 28.15 8.39 -14.57
N ILE A 237 28.50 7.76 -15.69
CA ILE A 237 28.92 8.47 -16.89
C ILE A 237 27.67 8.97 -17.61
N ILE A 238 27.39 10.26 -17.47
CA ILE A 238 26.21 10.91 -18.07
C ILE A 238 26.20 10.70 -19.59
N SER A 239 25.10 10.15 -20.09
CA SER A 239 24.90 9.79 -21.49
C SER A 239 23.54 10.25 -22.00
N SER A 240 23.46 10.64 -23.27
CA SER A 240 22.18 10.88 -23.97
C SER A 240 21.49 9.58 -24.40
N THR A 241 22.19 8.45 -24.36
CA THR A 241 21.56 7.13 -24.52
C THR A 241 20.95 6.74 -23.17
N PRO A 242 19.62 6.54 -23.10
CA PRO A 242 18.98 6.27 -21.81
C PRO A 242 19.44 4.95 -21.19
N SER A 243 19.78 4.99 -19.91
CA SER A 243 19.74 3.83 -19.02
C SER A 243 18.30 3.63 -18.57
N VAL A 244 17.81 2.39 -18.53
CA VAL A 244 16.39 2.12 -18.29
C VAL A 244 16.20 1.03 -17.24
N MET A 245 15.29 1.28 -16.31
CA MET A 245 14.65 0.28 -15.45
C MET A 245 13.23 0.03 -15.95
N GLY A 246 12.85 -1.24 -16.12
CA GLY A 246 11.48 -1.62 -16.49
C GLY A 246 10.74 -2.23 -15.31
N VAL A 247 9.45 -1.91 -15.15
CA VAL A 247 8.60 -2.43 -14.07
C VAL A 247 7.25 -2.86 -14.64
N GLU A 248 6.93 -4.14 -14.54
CA GLU A 248 5.67 -4.72 -15.02
C GLU A 248 4.56 -4.65 -13.97
N ARG A 249 4.90 -4.69 -12.68
CA ARG A 249 3.88 -4.77 -11.63
C ARG A 249 4.41 -4.34 -10.27
N VAL A 250 3.56 -3.68 -9.50
CA VAL A 250 3.74 -3.52 -8.05
C VAL A 250 2.49 -4.00 -7.33
N SER A 251 2.66 -4.76 -6.25
CA SER A 251 1.57 -5.19 -5.38
C SER A 251 1.92 -5.00 -3.92
N PHE A 252 0.91 -4.67 -3.13
CA PHE A 252 0.96 -4.66 -1.67
C PHE A 252 -0.16 -5.53 -1.14
N THR A 253 0.17 -6.50 -0.29
CA THR A 253 -0.80 -7.28 0.47
C THR A 253 -0.66 -6.97 1.94
N SER A 254 -1.68 -6.35 2.55
CA SER A 254 -1.62 -5.96 3.96
C SER A 254 -1.53 -7.16 4.89
N GLU A 255 -0.61 -7.07 5.86
CA GLU A 255 -0.45 -8.00 6.99
C GLU A 255 -0.61 -7.32 8.34
N LEU A 256 -0.86 -6.01 8.34
CA LEU A 256 -1.73 -5.48 9.37
C LEU A 256 -2.91 -6.41 9.41
N ALA A 257 -3.22 -6.94 10.59
CA ALA A 257 -4.42 -7.71 10.75
C ALA A 257 -5.50 -6.89 10.04
N ALA A 258 -6.03 -7.42 8.93
CA ALA A 258 -7.44 -7.36 8.69
C ALA A 258 -7.98 -7.72 10.06
N SER A 259 -8.32 -6.71 10.87
CA SER A 259 -8.75 -6.95 12.24
C SER A 259 -9.96 -7.81 11.99
N ASN A 260 -9.81 -9.14 12.12
CA ASN A 260 -10.84 -10.08 11.75
C ASN A 260 -11.87 -9.85 12.81
N ALA A 261 -12.72 -8.85 12.55
CA ALA A 261 -13.64 -8.34 13.52
C ALA A 261 -14.50 -9.56 13.83
N VAL A 262 -14.46 -9.99 15.09
CA VAL A 262 -15.37 -11.03 15.50
C VAL A 262 -16.75 -10.40 15.41
N VAL A 263 -17.54 -10.87 14.45
CA VAL A 263 -18.89 -10.36 14.18
C VAL A 263 -19.92 -11.33 14.70
N SER A 264 -21.05 -10.79 15.12
CA SER A 264 -22.21 -11.57 15.55
C SER A 264 -23.52 -10.84 15.22
N VAL A 265 -24.63 -11.55 15.38
CA VAL A 265 -25.97 -10.94 15.31
C VAL A 265 -26.21 -10.13 16.59
N GLY A 266 -26.23 -8.80 16.47
CA GLY A 266 -26.52 -7.91 17.59
C GLY A 266 -28.01 -7.73 17.86
N ALA A 267 -28.86 -7.85 16.83
CA ALA A 267 -30.31 -7.83 16.97
C ALA A 267 -30.97 -8.50 15.76
N LEU A 268 -32.15 -9.07 16.00
CA LEU A 268 -32.97 -9.69 14.97
C LEU A 268 -34.43 -9.33 15.23
N ALA A 269 -35.07 -8.67 14.27
CA ALA A 269 -36.47 -8.26 14.36
C ALA A 269 -37.25 -8.82 13.18
N GLY A 270 -38.44 -9.35 13.44
CA GLY A 270 -39.33 -9.88 12.40
C GLY A 270 -40.62 -9.10 12.32
N SER A 271 -41.07 -8.82 11.10
CA SER A 271 -42.38 -8.28 10.80
C SER A 271 -43.09 -9.14 9.75
N ALA A 272 -44.41 -9.03 9.68
CA ALA A 272 -45.20 -9.75 8.70
C ALA A 272 -46.18 -8.81 8.01
N TYR A 273 -46.49 -9.12 6.76
CA TYR A 273 -47.50 -8.38 6.00
C TYR A 273 -48.32 -9.31 5.09
N PRO A 274 -49.60 -9.00 4.84
CA PRO A 274 -50.43 -9.76 3.92
C PRO A 274 -49.87 -9.77 2.49
N ASP A 275 -49.97 -10.90 1.78
CA ASP A 275 -49.65 -11.05 0.36
C ASP A 275 -50.68 -12.00 -0.27
N ALA A 276 -51.29 -11.66 -1.40
CA ALA A 276 -52.51 -12.27 -1.93
C ALA A 276 -52.63 -13.81 -1.70
N LYS A 277 -53.68 -14.22 -0.95
CA LYS A 277 -53.95 -15.61 -0.50
C LYS A 277 -52.87 -16.22 0.42
N GLY A 278 -52.11 -15.37 1.12
CA GLY A 278 -50.99 -15.73 1.98
C GLY A 278 -50.45 -14.52 2.78
N TRP A 279 -49.19 -14.59 3.17
CA TRP A 279 -48.46 -13.53 3.85
C TRP A 279 -46.95 -13.68 3.64
N ARG A 280 -46.16 -12.67 4.00
CA ARG A 280 -44.69 -12.72 3.97
C ARG A 280 -44.11 -12.29 5.30
N ALA A 281 -42.95 -12.85 5.62
CA ALA A 281 -42.13 -12.41 6.75
C ALA A 281 -40.98 -11.54 6.22
N SER A 282 -40.70 -10.44 6.91
CA SER A 282 -39.52 -9.59 6.67
C SER A 282 -38.68 -9.53 7.93
N ILE A 283 -37.39 -9.82 7.80
CA ILE A 283 -36.44 -9.89 8.91
C ILE A 283 -35.44 -8.76 8.76
N SER A 284 -35.24 -8.00 9.82
CA SER A 284 -34.17 -7.01 9.95
C SER A 284 -33.07 -7.57 10.84
N VAL A 285 -31.83 -7.58 10.35
CA VAL A 285 -30.66 -8.12 11.03
C VAL A 285 -29.67 -6.99 11.30
N ALA A 286 -29.20 -6.86 12.55
CA ALA A 286 -28.09 -5.99 12.92
C ALA A 286 -26.82 -6.80 13.11
N VAL A 287 -25.77 -6.50 12.34
CA VAL A 287 -24.43 -7.11 12.49
C VAL A 287 -23.54 -6.19 13.30
N ARG A 288 -22.95 -6.72 14.37
CA ARG A 288 -22.11 -5.97 15.31
C ARG A 288 -20.76 -6.65 15.49
N ASN A 289 -19.73 -5.87 15.80
CA ASN A 289 -18.45 -6.39 16.26
C ASN A 289 -18.46 -6.64 17.79
N ALA A 290 -17.35 -7.18 18.33
CA ALA A 290 -17.19 -7.45 19.76
C ALA A 290 -17.39 -6.22 20.68
N SER A 291 -17.22 -5.01 20.16
CA SER A 291 -17.42 -3.75 20.90
C SER A 291 -18.82 -3.15 20.70
N GLY A 292 -19.73 -3.85 19.99
CA GLY A 292 -21.09 -3.38 19.73
C GLY A 292 -21.24 -2.38 18.58
N VAL A 293 -20.16 -2.11 17.82
CA VAL A 293 -20.18 -1.19 16.68
C VAL A 293 -20.82 -1.86 15.46
N ALA A 294 -21.56 -1.09 14.65
CA ALA A 294 -22.14 -1.55 13.39
C ALA A 294 -21.07 -2.01 12.38
N VAL A 295 -21.32 -3.13 11.71
CA VAL A 295 -20.38 -3.68 10.71
C VAL A 295 -21.02 -3.63 9.33
N PRO A 296 -20.56 -2.75 8.42
CA PRO A 296 -21.01 -2.72 7.03
C PRO A 296 -20.40 -3.83 6.18
N GLY A 297 -21.04 -4.17 5.06
CA GLY A 297 -20.54 -5.14 4.08
C GLY A 297 -20.60 -6.61 4.52
N ALA A 298 -21.18 -6.91 5.68
CA ALA A 298 -21.36 -8.26 6.17
C ALA A 298 -22.55 -8.93 5.46
N VAL A 299 -22.29 -10.06 4.82
CA VAL A 299 -23.30 -10.89 4.15
C VAL A 299 -23.88 -11.86 5.17
N VAL A 300 -25.07 -11.57 5.68
CA VAL A 300 -25.84 -12.46 6.55
C VAL A 300 -26.49 -13.52 5.69
N LYS A 301 -26.35 -14.80 6.06
CA LYS A 301 -27.06 -15.93 5.46
C LYS A 301 -27.98 -16.59 6.46
N GLY A 302 -29.20 -16.92 6.04
CA GLY A 302 -30.17 -17.59 6.91
C GLY A 302 -31.28 -18.30 6.14
N GLY A 303 -32.30 -18.79 6.84
CA GLY A 303 -33.43 -19.45 6.19
C GLY A 303 -34.69 -19.52 7.06
N PHE A 304 -35.84 -19.53 6.39
CA PHE A 304 -37.16 -19.67 6.99
C PHE A 304 -37.60 -21.14 7.08
N THR A 305 -38.30 -21.52 8.15
CA THR A 305 -38.92 -22.86 8.26
C THR A 305 -40.05 -23.05 7.25
N VAL A 306 -40.80 -21.99 6.94
CA VAL A 306 -41.81 -21.94 5.88
C VAL A 306 -41.66 -20.61 5.14
N GLY A 307 -41.71 -20.62 3.81
CA GLY A 307 -41.55 -19.40 2.99
C GLY A 307 -40.24 -19.30 2.22
N GLY A 308 -39.45 -20.38 2.11
CA GLY A 308 -38.33 -20.49 1.16
C GLY A 308 -37.24 -19.40 1.29
N ALA A 309 -36.37 -19.32 0.26
CA ALA A 309 -35.38 -18.26 0.07
C ALA A 309 -36.08 -16.89 -0.07
N PRO A 310 -35.45 -15.76 0.31
CA PRO A 310 -34.06 -15.39 0.11
C PRO A 310 -33.15 -15.74 1.28
N LEU A 311 -31.93 -16.13 0.94
CA LEU A 311 -31.00 -16.78 1.86
C LEU A 311 -29.87 -15.84 2.30
N SER A 312 -29.86 -14.59 1.85
CA SER A 312 -28.85 -13.62 2.27
C SER A 312 -29.26 -12.16 2.15
N CYS A 313 -28.63 -11.29 2.95
CA CYS A 313 -28.59 -9.85 2.77
C CYS A 313 -27.19 -9.31 3.11
N THR A 314 -26.83 -8.15 2.58
CA THR A 314 -25.56 -7.46 2.88
C THR A 314 -25.82 -6.23 3.73
N SER A 315 -25.12 -6.08 4.86
CA SER A 315 -25.29 -4.95 5.77
C SER A 315 -24.84 -3.61 5.16
N GLY A 316 -25.66 -2.58 5.35
CA GLY A 316 -25.31 -1.20 5.00
C GLY A 316 -24.39 -0.54 6.02
N SER A 317 -24.14 0.77 5.85
CA SER A 317 -23.27 1.58 6.74
C SER A 317 -23.67 1.55 8.22
N ASN A 318 -24.95 1.33 8.52
CA ASN A 318 -25.48 1.19 9.88
C ASN A 318 -25.42 -0.25 10.43
N GLY A 319 -24.78 -1.18 9.72
CA GLY A 319 -24.70 -2.59 10.10
C GLY A 319 -26.02 -3.35 9.95
N MET A 320 -27.03 -2.78 9.30
CA MET A 320 -28.34 -3.40 9.13
C MET A 320 -28.53 -3.98 7.73
N CYS A 321 -29.23 -5.10 7.62
CA CYS A 321 -29.83 -5.54 6.35
C CYS A 321 -31.16 -6.25 6.55
N SER A 322 -31.90 -6.47 5.46
CA SER A 322 -33.22 -7.10 5.51
C SER A 322 -33.36 -8.30 4.57
N ILE A 323 -34.06 -9.34 5.05
CA ILE A 323 -34.34 -10.59 4.33
C ILE A 323 -35.84 -10.82 4.36
N THR A 324 -36.47 -10.96 3.20
CA THR A 324 -37.94 -11.11 3.08
C THR A 324 -38.31 -12.43 2.46
N SER A 325 -39.05 -13.29 3.16
CA SER A 325 -39.44 -14.63 2.69
C SER A 325 -40.12 -14.61 1.32
N ALA A 326 -40.09 -15.74 0.61
CA ALA A 326 -41.10 -16.04 -0.39
C ALA A 326 -42.50 -16.09 0.25
N LYS A 327 -43.53 -16.14 -0.60
CA LYS A 327 -44.92 -16.18 -0.14
C LYS A 327 -45.19 -17.38 0.76
N ILE A 328 -45.75 -17.13 1.94
CA ILE A 328 -46.16 -18.12 2.93
C ILE A 328 -47.67 -18.35 2.80
N SER A 329 -48.11 -19.61 2.87
CA SER A 329 -49.53 -19.98 2.82
C SER A 329 -50.33 -19.35 3.96
N ALA A 330 -51.57 -18.96 3.69
CA ALA A 330 -52.50 -18.46 4.71
C ALA A 330 -52.81 -19.49 5.83
N ALA A 331 -52.57 -20.78 5.58
CA ALA A 331 -52.72 -21.85 6.56
C ALA A 331 -51.58 -21.88 7.60
N ALA A 332 -50.36 -21.47 7.23
CA ALA A 332 -49.25 -21.38 8.17
C ALA A 332 -49.45 -20.21 9.13
N LYS A 333 -49.40 -20.48 10.43
CA LYS A 333 -49.63 -19.49 11.51
C LYS A 333 -48.38 -18.71 11.87
N SER A 334 -47.21 -19.27 11.59
CA SER A 334 -45.92 -18.64 11.85
C SER A 334 -44.83 -19.21 10.93
N THR A 335 -43.69 -18.56 10.93
CA THR A 335 -42.42 -19.07 10.38
C THR A 335 -41.29 -18.66 11.32
N THR A 336 -40.21 -19.43 11.35
CA THR A 336 -39.01 -19.09 12.11
C THR A 336 -37.88 -18.82 11.13
N PHE A 337 -37.21 -17.69 11.29
CA PHE A 337 -35.97 -17.40 10.56
C PHE A 337 -34.77 -17.74 11.45
N LEU A 338 -33.82 -18.51 10.91
CA LEU A 338 -32.56 -18.87 11.57
C LEU A 338 -31.38 -18.26 10.80
N VAL A 339 -30.52 -17.51 11.49
CA VAL A 339 -29.23 -17.07 10.94
C VAL A 339 -28.28 -18.27 10.94
N ARG A 340 -27.71 -18.58 9.77
CA ARG A 340 -26.83 -19.74 9.56
C ARG A 340 -25.36 -19.34 9.47
N ASN A 341 -25.06 -18.18 8.90
CA ASN A 341 -23.70 -17.72 8.74
C ASN A 341 -23.65 -16.19 8.54
N ILE A 342 -22.51 -15.57 8.83
CA ILE A 342 -22.17 -14.22 8.40
C ILE A 342 -20.80 -14.27 7.73
N THR A 343 -20.66 -13.69 6.55
CA THR A 343 -19.40 -13.69 5.79
C THR A 343 -19.06 -12.29 5.30
N GLY A 344 -17.78 -11.96 5.17
CA GLY A 344 -17.33 -10.71 4.57
C GLY A 344 -15.81 -10.58 4.62
N THR A 345 -15.29 -9.49 4.06
CA THR A 345 -13.84 -9.19 4.07
C THR A 345 -13.40 -8.85 5.49
N ALA A 346 -12.25 -9.39 5.92
CA ALA A 346 -11.63 -9.04 7.20
C ALA A 346 -12.54 -9.24 8.43
N MET A 347 -13.35 -10.30 8.46
CA MET A 347 -14.23 -10.61 9.58
C MET A 347 -14.37 -12.11 9.81
N THR A 348 -14.62 -12.48 11.07
CA THR A 348 -14.90 -13.86 11.48
C THR A 348 -16.23 -13.90 12.20
N TYR A 349 -17.17 -14.70 11.71
CA TYR A 349 -18.44 -14.90 12.39
C TYR A 349 -18.31 -15.83 13.59
N ASP A 350 -18.77 -15.36 14.75
CA ASP A 350 -18.84 -16.14 15.99
C ASP A 350 -20.29 -16.26 16.46
N ALA A 351 -20.90 -17.41 16.14
CA ALA A 351 -22.29 -17.69 16.49
C ALA A 351 -22.53 -17.76 18.00
N THR A 352 -21.48 -18.03 18.81
CA THR A 352 -21.60 -18.07 20.28
C THR A 352 -21.84 -16.69 20.88
N LYS A 353 -21.55 -15.62 20.11
CA LYS A 353 -21.74 -14.23 20.49
C LYS A 353 -22.99 -13.59 19.92
N ASN A 354 -23.88 -14.36 19.29
CA ASN A 354 -25.17 -13.83 18.84
C ASN A 354 -26.01 -13.42 20.06
N ALA A 355 -26.55 -12.20 20.05
CA ALA A 355 -27.60 -11.81 21.00
C ALA A 355 -28.88 -12.64 20.77
N VAL A 356 -29.13 -13.03 19.52
CA VAL A 356 -30.24 -13.89 19.11
C VAL A 356 -29.88 -14.61 17.80
N ALA A 357 -30.15 -15.91 17.71
CA ALA A 357 -29.85 -16.72 16.52
C ALA A 357 -31.06 -16.90 15.60
N SER A 358 -32.28 -16.77 16.12
CA SER A 358 -33.51 -16.97 15.38
C SER A 358 -34.65 -16.11 15.88
N VAL A 359 -35.62 -15.79 15.01
CA VAL A 359 -36.84 -15.06 15.36
C VAL A 359 -38.06 -15.76 14.79
N VAL A 360 -39.13 -15.85 15.59
CA VAL A 360 -40.44 -16.33 15.15
C VAL A 360 -41.25 -15.15 14.64
N VAL A 361 -41.79 -15.27 13.43
CA VAL A 361 -42.70 -14.30 12.83
C VAL A 361 -44.08 -14.92 12.77
N VAL A 362 -45.05 -14.27 13.40
CA VAL A 362 -46.45 -14.70 13.41
C VAL A 362 -47.18 -14.06 12.23
N LYS A 363 -48.14 -14.81 11.67
CA LYS A 363 -49.04 -14.32 10.63
C LYS A 363 -49.72 -13.00 11.09
N PRO A 364 -49.83 -11.98 10.21
CA PRO A 364 -50.47 -10.70 10.52
C PRO A 364 -51.99 -10.81 10.67
#